data_AF-A0A368DCT1-F1
#
_entry.id   AF-A0A368DCT1-F1
#
_cell.length_a   1.000
_cell.length_b   1.000
_cell.length_c   1.000
_cell.angle_alpha   90.00
_cell.angle_beta   90.00
_cell.angle_gamma   90.00
#
_symmetry.space_group_name_H-M   'P 1'
#
loop_
_entity.id
_entity.type
_entity.pdbx_description
1 polymer ?
#
loop_
_entity_poly.entity_id
_entity_poly.type
_entity_poly.pdbx_seq_one_letter_code
_entity_poly.pdbx_strand_id
1 'polypeptide(L)'
;MAKKKPDQVADNPNILPYASNLGAPVIKPTDLTSFKQEKILKTNTYFKSKYEEIKKEYQDLIDSYEWNKLIYNSKFSFKPEKGEIYHLYQRNDEKLFLSIIGPDEWNMVYIGSFRLDSNDKWEKIDSTTK
;
A
#
# COMPACT_ATOMS: atom_id res chain seq x y z
N MET A 1 -29.01 67.35 -13.15
CA MET A 1 -29.03 66.69 -14.47
C MET A 1 -27.88 65.70 -14.49
N ALA A 2 -28.12 64.41 -14.77
CA ALA A 2 -27.06 63.42 -14.83
C ALA A 2 -26.16 63.68 -16.05
N LYS A 3 -24.85 63.67 -15.85
CA LYS A 3 -23.84 63.94 -16.89
C LYS A 3 -23.91 62.84 -17.96
N LYS A 4 -24.21 63.21 -19.21
CA LYS A 4 -24.29 62.27 -20.36
C LYS A 4 -22.94 61.57 -20.52
N LYS A 5 -22.95 60.23 -20.44
CA LYS A 5 -21.75 59.41 -20.67
C LYS A 5 -21.40 59.42 -22.17
N PRO A 6 -20.10 59.36 -22.53
CA PRO A 6 -19.66 59.25 -23.92
C PRO A 6 -20.12 57.92 -24.55
N ASP A 7 -20.49 57.97 -25.83
CA ASP A 7 -21.18 56.87 -26.55
C ASP A 7 -20.31 55.61 -26.81
N GLN A 8 -19.04 55.60 -26.40
CA GLN A 8 -18.09 54.48 -26.62
C GLN A 8 -17.44 53.94 -25.33
N VAL A 9 -18.16 53.93 -24.21
CA VAL A 9 -17.66 53.36 -22.95
C VAL A 9 -18.57 52.23 -22.50
N ALA A 10 -18.00 51.02 -22.39
CA ALA A 10 -18.65 49.92 -21.70
C ALA A 10 -18.57 50.14 -20.19
N ASP A 11 -19.68 50.02 -19.48
CA ASP A 11 -19.72 50.25 -18.02
C ASP A 11 -18.85 49.24 -17.24
N ASN A 12 -18.74 47.99 -17.71
CA ASN A 12 -17.95 46.92 -17.08
C ASN A 12 -17.06 46.18 -18.10
N PRO A 13 -15.90 46.74 -18.50
CA PRO A 13 -15.08 46.18 -19.58
C PRO A 13 -14.41 44.84 -19.24
N ASN A 14 -14.27 44.49 -17.96
CA ASN A 14 -13.53 43.29 -17.50
C ASN A 14 -14.28 41.96 -17.71
N ILE A 15 -15.58 42.00 -17.97
CA ILE A 15 -16.44 40.80 -18.10
C ILE A 15 -16.73 40.50 -19.57
N LEU A 16 -16.34 41.41 -20.48
CA LEU A 16 -16.63 41.25 -21.89
C LEU A 16 -15.78 40.11 -22.49
N PRO A 17 -16.40 39.19 -23.25
CA PRO A 17 -15.65 38.14 -23.96
C PRO A 17 -14.93 38.67 -25.21
N TYR A 18 -14.96 39.99 -25.44
CA TYR A 18 -14.41 40.69 -26.58
C TYR A 18 -13.77 42.01 -26.13
N ALA A 19 -12.91 42.58 -26.99
CA ALA A 19 -12.21 43.83 -26.70
C ALA A 19 -13.20 45.00 -26.61
N SER A 20 -13.13 45.78 -25.53
CA SER A 20 -13.98 46.96 -25.33
C SER A 20 -13.67 48.12 -26.29
N ASN A 21 -12.46 48.14 -26.87
CA ASN A 21 -12.04 49.08 -27.91
C ASN A 21 -10.94 48.45 -28.81
N LEU A 22 -10.54 49.15 -29.87
CA LEU A 22 -9.57 48.67 -30.87
C LEU A 22 -8.15 48.39 -30.31
N GLY A 23 -7.80 48.91 -29.13
CA GLY A 23 -6.52 48.69 -28.47
C GLY A 23 -6.57 47.75 -27.26
N ALA A 24 -7.75 47.22 -26.91
CA ALA A 24 -7.93 46.40 -25.73
C ALA A 24 -7.64 44.91 -26.03
N PRO A 25 -6.91 44.19 -25.15
CA PRO A 25 -6.66 42.76 -25.33
C PRO A 25 -7.95 41.95 -25.13
N VAL A 26 -8.15 40.92 -25.96
CA VAL A 26 -9.25 39.96 -25.79
C VAL A 26 -8.84 38.91 -24.76
N ILE A 27 -9.54 38.87 -23.62
CA ILE A 27 -9.34 37.83 -22.61
C ILE A 27 -10.06 36.57 -23.09
N LYS A 28 -9.30 35.60 -23.62
CA LYS A 28 -9.81 34.25 -23.87
C LYS A 28 -9.52 33.39 -22.64
N PRO A 29 -10.47 32.60 -22.13
CA PRO A 29 -10.18 31.66 -21.06
C PRO A 29 -9.13 30.65 -21.56
N THR A 30 -8.01 30.53 -20.84
CA THR A 30 -7.00 29.50 -21.12
C THR A 30 -7.62 28.12 -20.92
N ASP A 31 -7.39 27.21 -21.86
CA ASP A 31 -7.91 25.85 -21.78
C ASP A 31 -7.29 25.11 -20.58
N LEU A 32 -8.12 24.75 -19.59
CA LEU A 32 -7.72 24.02 -18.39
C LEU A 32 -7.53 22.52 -18.65
N THR A 33 -7.77 22.05 -19.87
CA THR A 33 -7.75 20.63 -20.23
C THR A 33 -6.40 19.98 -19.94
N SER A 34 -5.28 20.62 -20.31
CA SER A 34 -3.94 20.07 -20.07
C SER A 34 -3.64 19.91 -18.57
N PHE A 35 -3.95 20.93 -17.77
CA PHE A 35 -3.81 20.86 -16.31
C PHE A 35 -4.66 19.74 -15.71
N LYS A 36 -5.91 19.60 -16.15
CA LYS A 36 -6.82 18.55 -15.67
C LYS A 36 -6.30 17.16 -16.04
N GLN A 37 -5.83 16.97 -17.27
CA GLN A 37 -5.26 15.70 -17.74
C GLN A 37 -4.03 15.31 -16.92
N GLU A 38 -3.10 16.23 -16.69
CA GLU A 38 -1.92 15.97 -15.84
C GLU A 38 -2.30 15.55 -14.43
N LYS A 39 -3.31 16.21 -13.84
CA LYS A 39 -3.78 15.86 -12.49
C LYS A 39 -4.44 14.49 -12.47
N ILE A 40 -5.29 14.16 -13.44
CA ILE A 40 -5.92 12.84 -13.55
C ILE A 40 -4.86 11.73 -13.63
N LEU A 41 -3.83 11.90 -14.46
CA LEU A 41 -2.75 10.92 -14.57
C LEU A 41 -2.03 10.70 -13.24
N LYS A 42 -1.66 11.79 -12.55
CA LYS A 42 -0.99 11.70 -11.23
C LYS A 42 -1.87 11.02 -10.19
N THR A 43 -3.14 11.36 -10.14
CA THR A 43 -4.12 10.77 -9.22
C THR A 43 -4.31 9.28 -9.49
N ASN A 44 -4.41 8.87 -10.75
CA ASN A 44 -4.54 7.46 -11.12
C ASN A 44 -3.29 6.65 -10.72
N THR A 45 -2.09 7.18 -10.96
CA THR A 45 -0.84 6.53 -10.53
C THR A 45 -0.78 6.37 -9.01
N TYR A 46 -1.19 7.40 -8.26
CA TYR A 46 -1.27 7.33 -6.80
C TYR A 46 -2.22 6.21 -6.33
N PHE A 47 -3.44 6.17 -6.87
CA PHE A 47 -4.40 5.12 -6.51
C PHE A 47 -3.94 3.73 -6.90
N LYS A 48 -3.27 3.58 -8.04
CA LYS A 48 -2.66 2.30 -8.44
C LYS A 48 -1.60 1.85 -7.44
N SER A 49 -0.69 2.75 -7.05
CA SER A 49 0.35 2.43 -6.07
C SER A 49 -0.24 2.04 -4.71
N LYS A 50 -1.27 2.76 -4.24
CA LYS A 50 -1.97 2.40 -2.99
C LYS A 50 -2.73 1.09 -3.07
N TYR A 51 -3.33 0.79 -4.21
CA TYR A 51 -3.95 -0.52 -4.43
C TYR A 51 -2.92 -1.65 -4.36
N GLU A 52 -1.75 -1.48 -4.99
CA GLU A 52 -0.66 -2.47 -4.95
C GLU A 52 -0.11 -2.66 -3.53
N GLU A 53 0.04 -1.58 -2.75
CA GLU A 53 0.44 -1.61 -1.34
C GLU A 53 -0.56 -2.43 -0.50
N ILE A 54 -1.84 -2.11 -0.56
CA ILE A 54 -2.90 -2.81 0.17
C ILE A 54 -2.98 -4.29 -0.26
N LYS A 55 -2.84 -4.57 -1.56
CA LYS A 55 -2.83 -5.94 -2.07
C LYS A 55 -1.68 -6.74 -1.48
N LYS A 56 -0.50 -6.14 -1.37
CA LYS A 56 0.67 -6.78 -0.77
C LYS A 56 0.45 -7.04 0.72
N GLU A 57 -0.03 -6.05 1.47
CA GLU A 57 -0.35 -6.21 2.89
C GLU A 57 -1.38 -7.31 3.14
N TYR A 58 -2.38 -7.42 2.25
CA TYR A 58 -3.38 -8.47 2.31
C TYR A 58 -2.78 -9.87 2.06
N GLN A 59 -1.86 -10.00 1.11
CA GLN A 59 -1.15 -11.26 0.85
C GLN A 59 -0.30 -11.65 2.06
N ASP A 60 0.50 -10.71 2.60
CA ASP A 60 1.34 -10.93 3.77
C ASP A 60 0.49 -11.35 4.99
N LEU A 61 -0.72 -10.78 5.14
CA LEU A 61 -1.68 -11.14 6.19
C LEU A 61 -2.21 -12.57 6.03
N ILE A 62 -2.59 -12.96 4.81
CA ILE A 62 -3.04 -14.34 4.53
C ILE A 62 -1.93 -15.33 4.83
N ASP A 63 -0.72 -15.07 4.35
CA ASP A 63 0.42 -15.95 4.56
C ASP A 63 0.70 -16.12 6.05
N SER A 64 0.70 -15.01 6.81
CA SER A 64 0.84 -15.05 8.26
C SER A 64 -0.25 -15.89 8.93
N TYR A 65 -1.51 -15.75 8.49
CA TYR A 65 -2.62 -16.53 9.01
C TYR A 65 -2.46 -18.04 8.72
N GLU A 66 -2.06 -18.41 7.51
CA GLU A 66 -1.84 -19.80 7.12
C GLU A 66 -0.71 -20.45 7.92
N TRP A 67 0.41 -19.76 8.10
CA TRP A 67 1.51 -20.24 8.94
C TRP A 67 1.09 -20.45 10.38
N ASN A 68 0.37 -19.49 10.96
CA ASN A 68 -0.14 -19.60 12.33
C ASN A 68 -1.07 -20.80 12.46
N LYS A 69 -2.04 -20.94 11.55
CA LYS A 69 -2.95 -22.10 11.52
C LYS A 69 -2.18 -23.41 11.46
N LEU A 70 -1.15 -23.49 10.62
CA LEU A 70 -0.33 -24.69 10.47
C LEU A 70 0.42 -25.04 11.76
N ILE A 71 1.07 -24.06 12.39
CA ILE A 71 1.83 -24.28 13.64
C ILE A 71 0.91 -24.67 14.79
N TYR A 72 -0.23 -24.00 14.94
CA TYR A 72 -1.21 -24.34 15.98
C TYR A 72 -1.81 -25.73 15.80
N ASN A 73 -1.90 -26.24 14.56
CA ASN A 73 -2.33 -27.61 14.27
C ASN A 73 -1.21 -28.64 14.41
N SER A 74 0.05 -28.21 14.52
CA SER A 74 1.20 -29.10 14.68
C SER A 74 1.28 -29.66 16.10
N LYS A 75 1.93 -30.82 16.26
CA LYS A 75 2.16 -31.40 17.58
C LYS A 75 3.42 -30.80 18.22
N PHE A 76 3.32 -30.38 19.47
CA PHE A 76 4.47 -29.96 20.27
C PHE A 76 4.30 -30.41 21.72
N SER A 77 5.41 -30.80 22.36
CA SER A 77 5.42 -31.35 23.73
C SER A 77 6.00 -30.38 24.77
N PHE A 78 6.28 -29.14 24.37
CA PHE A 78 6.86 -28.10 25.22
C PHE A 78 5.96 -26.86 25.25
N LYS A 79 6.16 -26.00 26.25
CA LYS A 79 5.51 -24.69 26.30
C LYS A 79 6.37 -23.71 25.49
N PRO A 80 5.86 -23.09 24.41
CA PRO A 80 6.62 -22.09 23.69
C PRO A 80 6.77 -20.81 24.54
N GLU A 81 7.94 -20.20 24.45
CA GLU A 81 8.32 -18.95 25.11
C GLU A 81 8.44 -17.83 24.07
N LYS A 82 8.11 -16.61 24.47
CA LYS A 82 8.11 -15.44 23.59
C LYS A 82 9.56 -15.03 23.28
N GLY A 83 9.86 -14.78 22.01
CA GLY A 83 11.18 -14.36 21.54
C GLY A 83 12.11 -15.50 21.11
N GLU A 84 11.84 -16.74 21.51
CA GLU A 84 12.65 -17.90 21.12
C GLU A 84 12.33 -18.37 19.70
N ILE A 85 13.33 -19.00 19.06
CA ILE A 85 13.23 -19.53 17.70
C ILE A 85 12.91 -21.02 17.78
N TYR A 86 11.92 -21.43 16.99
CA TYR A 86 11.48 -22.80 16.89
C TYR A 86 11.48 -23.23 15.43
N HIS A 87 11.71 -24.52 15.20
CA HIS A 87 11.83 -25.11 13.88
C HIS A 87 10.68 -26.09 13.64
N LEU A 88 10.00 -25.93 12.52
CA LEU A 88 8.91 -26.78 12.11
C LEU A 88 9.42 -27.88 11.18
N TYR A 89 9.09 -29.12 11.53
CA TYR A 89 9.50 -30.30 10.77
C TYR A 89 8.30 -31.16 10.38
N GLN A 90 8.48 -31.94 9.31
CA GLN A 90 7.53 -32.96 8.87
C GLN A 90 8.09 -34.36 9.17
N ARG A 91 7.26 -35.22 9.78
CA ARG A 91 7.56 -36.65 9.91
C ARG A 91 7.20 -37.41 8.64
N ASN A 92 7.74 -38.62 8.48
CA ASN A 92 7.37 -39.54 7.41
C ASN A 92 5.86 -39.91 7.43
N ASP A 93 5.19 -39.75 8.57
CA ASP A 93 3.73 -39.96 8.74
C ASP A 93 2.91 -38.70 8.37
N GLU A 94 3.50 -37.76 7.64
CA GLU A 94 2.97 -36.44 7.22
C GLU A 94 2.59 -35.48 8.36
N LYS A 95 2.68 -35.92 9.62
CA LYS A 95 2.40 -35.10 10.79
C LYS A 95 3.49 -34.04 11.00
N LEU A 96 3.01 -32.82 11.18
CA LEU A 96 3.83 -31.64 11.48
C LEU A 96 4.09 -31.56 12.99
N PHE A 97 5.32 -31.21 13.36
CA PHE A 97 5.68 -30.99 14.75
C PHE A 97 6.68 -29.85 14.89
N LEU A 98 6.57 -29.13 15.99
CA LEU A 98 7.48 -28.06 16.34
C LEU A 98 8.61 -28.59 17.23
N SER A 99 9.82 -28.08 17.05
CA SER A 99 11.02 -28.44 17.79
C SER A 99 11.88 -27.21 18.10
N ILE A 100 12.71 -27.30 19.14
CA ILE A 100 13.71 -26.29 19.51
C ILE A 100 15.04 -26.57 18.81
N ILE A 101 15.26 -27.82 18.38
CA ILE A 101 16.54 -28.26 17.80
C ILE A 101 16.66 -27.75 16.36
N GLY A 102 17.82 -27.18 16.04
CA GLY A 102 18.14 -26.60 14.73
C GLY A 102 18.23 -27.65 13.62
N PRO A 103 18.12 -27.23 12.34
CA PRO A 103 18.15 -28.13 11.19
C PRO A 103 19.50 -28.82 10.98
N ASP A 104 20.61 -28.21 11.44
CA ASP A 104 21.96 -28.79 11.33
C ASP A 104 22.16 -30.01 12.24
N GLU A 105 21.44 -30.07 13.36
CA GLU A 105 21.57 -31.14 14.35
C GLU A 105 20.58 -32.29 14.11
N TRP A 106 19.66 -32.14 13.15
CA TRP A 106 18.59 -33.09 12.93
C TRP A 106 18.29 -33.33 11.45
N ASN A 107 18.52 -34.56 10.99
CA ASN A 107 18.23 -35.00 9.63
C ASN A 107 16.73 -35.31 9.41
N MET A 108 15.87 -34.30 9.44
CA MET A 108 14.44 -34.39 9.10
C MET A 108 14.05 -33.35 8.05
N VAL A 109 12.86 -33.51 7.46
CA VAL A 109 12.33 -32.55 6.48
C VAL A 109 12.03 -31.23 7.18
N TYR A 110 12.91 -30.26 7.00
CA TYR A 110 12.79 -28.90 7.51
C TYR A 110 11.87 -28.05 6.64
N ILE A 111 10.84 -27.47 7.24
CA ILE A 111 9.89 -26.59 6.54
C ILE A 111 10.29 -25.12 6.74
N GLY A 112 10.60 -24.73 7.97
CA GLY A 112 10.87 -23.34 8.29
C GLY A 112 11.16 -23.10 9.77
N SER A 113 11.69 -21.91 10.04
CA SER A 113 11.94 -21.40 11.39
C SER A 113 10.91 -20.32 11.72
N PHE A 114 10.41 -20.34 12.94
CA PHE A 114 9.37 -19.46 13.42
C PHE A 114 9.73 -18.91 14.79
N ARG A 115 9.35 -17.65 15.03
CA ARG A 115 9.48 -16.99 16.33
C ARG A 115 8.11 -16.64 16.86
N LEU A 116 7.92 -16.87 18.16
CA LEU A 116 6.71 -16.44 18.85
C LEU A 116 6.84 -14.96 19.24
N ASP A 117 5.97 -14.12 18.67
CA ASP A 117 5.89 -12.70 18.97
C ASP A 117 5.16 -12.45 20.31
N SER A 118 5.25 -11.22 20.82
CA SER A 118 4.60 -10.75 22.04
C SER A 118 3.08 -10.95 22.04
N ASN A 119 2.47 -10.90 20.85
CA ASN A 119 1.04 -11.07 20.62
C ASN A 119 0.62 -12.54 20.42
N ASP A 120 1.46 -13.50 20.80
CA ASP A 120 1.22 -14.94 20.61
C ASP A 120 0.99 -15.32 19.13
N LYS A 121 1.60 -14.55 18.22
CA LYS A 121 1.60 -14.77 16.78
C LYS A 121 2.93 -15.38 16.37
N TRP A 122 2.89 -16.40 15.53
CA TRP A 122 4.08 -16.98 14.92
C TRP A 122 4.49 -16.19 13.68
N GLU A 123 5.75 -15.80 13.64
CA GLU A 123 6.37 -15.12 12.50
C GLU A 123 7.45 -16.00 11.91
N LYS A 124 7.37 -16.22 10.59
CA LYS A 124 8.41 -16.96 9.87
C LYS A 124 9.68 -16.11 9.82
N ILE A 125 10.80 -16.71 10.20
CA ILE A 125 12.11 -16.12 10.00
C ILE A 125 12.62 -16.59 8.64
N ASP A 126 12.54 -15.72 7.64
CA ASP A 126 13.33 -15.91 6.44
C ASP A 126 14.79 -15.62 6.79
N SER A 127 15.67 -16.59 6.63
CA SER A 127 17.10 -16.48 6.88
C SER A 127 17.83 -15.55 5.90
N THR A 128 17.13 -14.58 5.32
CA THR A 128 17.65 -13.56 4.42
C THR A 128 17.88 -12.27 5.19
N THR A 129 18.88 -12.26 6.06
CA THR A 129 19.45 -11.01 6.55
C THR A 129 20.97 -11.10 6.45
N LYS A 130 21.49 -10.50 5.38
CA LYS A 130 22.87 -10.04 5.28
C LYS A 130 22.85 -8.62 4.72
#